data_AF-A0A2G9M042-F1
#
_entry.id   AF-A0A2G9M042-F1
#
_cell.length_a   1.000
_cell.length_b   1.000
_cell.length_c   1.000
_cell.angle_alpha   90.00
_cell.angle_beta   90.00
_cell.angle_gamma   90.00
#
_symmetry.space_group_name_H-M   'P 1'
#
loop_
_entity.id
_entity.type
_entity.pdbx_description
1 polymer ?
#
loop_
_entity_poly.entity_id
_entity_poly.type
_entity_poly.pdbx_seq_one_letter_code
_entity_poly.pdbx_strand_id
1 'polypeptide(L)'
;MGWSNLNELGRTLCKRYFEEESFVKSDIESFNNFIEKRLQEIVDENKQIEPTIIPNNVDSYKIKLNKIGVDMPMLVEADGSTRPVFPCEARLRKITYAAAMHLNMSVHIDGTQREEFNAYIGNIPIMLKSKYCHLSKLNREEFIEHGEDPDDSGGYFIINGSEKVLVKVEDLAANKFLVTKSDTGPSPYIGKVFSESAAFRIPHTVEKMRDGVFYLTFTRVRRVPIVLVIKALGMTKDQDIMQMISSDIQYDDFLVNLYQFADITIQEDALDYLAKKTGITQPR
;
A
#
# COMPACT_ATOMS: atom_id res chain seq x y z
N MET A 1 -27.23 41.88 18.30
CA MET A 1 -27.89 40.59 18.63
C MET A 1 -27.57 39.45 17.64
N GLY A 2 -26.63 39.57 16.69
CA GLY A 2 -26.41 38.55 15.65
C GLY A 2 -25.28 37.53 15.87
N TRP A 3 -24.32 37.81 16.76
CA TRP A 3 -23.10 36.99 16.89
C TRP A 3 -23.18 35.91 17.98
N SER A 4 -24.05 36.07 18.98
CA SER A 4 -24.29 35.07 20.04
C SER A 4 -25.01 33.84 19.51
N ASN A 5 -25.99 34.02 18.61
CA ASN A 5 -26.83 32.93 18.08
C ASN A 5 -26.07 32.06 17.05
N LEU A 6 -25.13 32.65 16.30
CA LEU A 6 -24.24 31.89 15.39
C LEU A 6 -23.30 30.96 16.15
N ASN A 7 -22.80 31.39 17.31
CA ASN A 7 -21.98 30.57 18.20
C ASN A 7 -22.79 29.44 18.85
N GLU A 8 -24.06 29.68 19.17
CA GLU A 8 -24.95 28.68 19.75
C GLU A 8 -25.32 27.60 18.72
N LEU A 9 -25.71 27.99 17.50
CA LEU A 9 -25.97 27.06 16.41
C LEU A 9 -24.72 26.23 16.05
N GLY A 10 -23.56 26.88 15.95
CA GLY A 10 -22.29 26.20 15.69
C GLY A 10 -21.97 25.15 16.76
N ARG A 11 -22.16 25.48 18.04
CA ARG A 11 -21.99 24.52 19.15
C ARG A 11 -22.96 23.36 19.07
N THR A 12 -24.23 23.61 18.75
CA THR A 12 -25.23 22.54 18.58
C THR A 12 -24.86 21.60 17.43
N LEU A 13 -24.41 22.14 16.30
CA LEU A 13 -23.96 21.35 15.16
C LEU A 13 -22.71 20.52 15.49
N CYS A 14 -21.70 21.11 16.12
CA CYS A 14 -20.52 20.37 16.55
C CYS A 14 -20.88 19.28 17.57
N LYS A 15 -21.77 19.57 18.52
CA LYS A 15 -22.20 18.58 19.51
C LYS A 15 -22.91 17.39 18.84
N ARG A 16 -23.86 17.67 17.93
CA ARG A 16 -24.52 16.63 17.13
C ARG A 16 -23.53 15.80 16.32
N TYR A 17 -22.56 16.46 15.69
CA TYR A 17 -21.51 15.77 14.95
C TYR A 17 -20.74 14.78 15.84
N PHE A 18 -20.28 15.18 17.02
CA PHE A 18 -19.55 14.28 17.94
C PHE A 18 -20.43 13.28 18.69
N GLU A 19 -21.75 13.47 18.71
CA GLU A 19 -22.70 12.44 19.17
C GLU A 19 -22.81 11.28 18.17
N GLU A 20 -22.60 11.54 16.87
CA GLU A 20 -22.68 10.54 15.79
C GLU A 20 -21.29 10.03 15.33
N GLU A 21 -20.27 10.89 15.38
CA GLU A 21 -18.93 10.66 14.84
C GLU A 21 -17.90 10.57 15.97
N SER A 22 -17.23 9.41 16.07
CA SER A 22 -16.15 9.20 17.04
C SER A 22 -14.79 9.63 16.48
N PHE A 23 -13.90 10.10 17.35
CA PHE A 23 -12.52 10.47 16.99
C PHE A 23 -11.70 9.31 16.40
N VAL A 24 -12.04 8.07 16.76
CA VAL A 24 -11.36 6.86 16.26
C VAL A 24 -12.11 6.19 15.10
N LYS A 25 -13.24 6.77 14.66
CA LYS A 25 -14.09 6.18 13.62
C LYS A 25 -13.31 5.97 12.32
N SER A 26 -12.46 6.92 11.93
CA SER A 26 -11.62 6.77 10.74
C SER A 26 -10.71 5.54 10.79
N ASP A 27 -10.19 5.20 11.99
CA ASP A 27 -9.31 4.05 12.18
C ASP A 27 -10.09 2.74 12.08
N ILE A 28 -11.27 2.71 12.72
CA ILE A 28 -12.17 1.56 12.67
C ILE A 28 -12.68 1.32 11.24
N GLU A 29 -13.08 2.37 10.52
CA GLU A 29 -13.53 2.27 9.14
C GLU A 29 -12.39 1.83 8.20
N SER A 30 -11.19 2.37 8.39
CA SER A 30 -10.00 1.94 7.64
C SER A 30 -9.70 0.46 7.88
N PHE A 31 -9.74 0.00 9.13
CA PHE A 31 -9.55 -1.40 9.46
C PHE A 31 -10.65 -2.30 8.88
N ASN A 32 -11.91 -1.91 8.97
CA ASN A 32 -13.03 -2.65 8.37
C ASN A 32 -12.86 -2.74 6.84
N ASN A 33 -12.48 -1.65 6.19
CA ASN A 33 -12.19 -1.64 4.75
C ASN A 33 -11.02 -2.57 4.39
N PHE A 34 -10.00 -2.60 5.25
CA PHE A 34 -8.86 -3.49 5.06
C PHE A 34 -9.28 -4.96 5.08
N ILE A 35 -10.01 -5.39 6.12
CA ILE A 35 -10.46 -6.80 6.25
C ILE A 35 -11.46 -7.18 5.16
N GLU A 36 -12.44 -6.32 4.85
CA GLU A 36 -13.53 -6.64 3.94
C GLU A 36 -13.14 -6.56 2.44
N LYS A 37 -12.17 -5.71 2.09
CA LYS A 37 -11.81 -5.44 0.68
C LYS A 37 -10.33 -5.63 0.39
N ARG A 38 -9.46 -4.86 1.06
CA ARG A 38 -8.03 -4.82 0.71
C ARG A 38 -7.34 -6.17 0.86
N LEU A 39 -7.74 -6.96 1.86
CA LEU A 39 -7.18 -8.28 2.08
C LEU A 39 -7.44 -9.22 0.88
N GLN A 40 -8.63 -9.14 0.27
CA GLN A 40 -8.94 -9.90 -0.95
C GLN A 40 -8.19 -9.34 -2.16
N GLU A 41 -8.06 -8.02 -2.30
CA GLU A 41 -7.27 -7.40 -3.38
C GLU A 41 -5.82 -7.91 -3.38
N ILE A 42 -5.19 -8.05 -2.21
CA ILE A 42 -3.83 -8.60 -2.07
C ILE A 42 -3.76 -10.06 -2.54
N VAL A 43 -4.78 -10.87 -2.25
CA VAL A 43 -4.86 -12.26 -2.71
C VAL A 43 -5.03 -12.32 -4.23
N ASP A 44 -5.89 -11.46 -4.77
CA ASP A 44 -6.19 -11.36 -6.20
C ASP A 44 -5.02 -10.81 -7.02
N GLU A 45 -4.08 -10.07 -6.41
CA GLU A 45 -2.84 -9.64 -7.05
C GLU A 45 -1.85 -10.80 -7.24
N ASN A 46 -1.74 -11.69 -6.26
CA ASN A 46 -0.82 -12.83 -6.32
C ASN A 46 -1.37 -13.98 -7.20
N LYS A 47 -2.69 -14.18 -7.25
CA LYS A 47 -3.47 -15.13 -8.09
C LYS A 47 -3.12 -16.61 -7.97
N GLN A 48 -1.90 -16.97 -8.31
CA GLN A 48 -1.46 -18.35 -8.45
C GLN A 48 -0.02 -18.51 -7.96
N ILE A 49 0.23 -19.62 -7.29
CA ILE A 49 1.55 -20.05 -6.86
C ILE A 49 1.94 -21.25 -7.73
N GLU A 50 3.07 -21.14 -8.41
CA GLU A 50 3.68 -22.23 -9.16
C GLU A 50 4.86 -22.78 -8.34
N PRO A 51 4.80 -24.02 -7.83
CA PRO A 51 5.90 -24.62 -7.11
C PRO A 51 7.08 -24.86 -8.05
N THR A 52 8.30 -24.63 -7.54
CA THR A 52 9.54 -24.79 -8.32
C THR A 52 9.85 -26.24 -8.69
N ILE A 53 9.31 -27.20 -7.94
CA ILE A 53 9.51 -28.64 -8.15
C ILE A 53 8.17 -29.23 -8.57
N ILE A 54 8.09 -29.67 -9.83
CA ILE A 54 6.92 -30.34 -10.39
C ILE A 54 7.19 -31.85 -10.34
N PRO A 55 6.25 -32.68 -9.86
CA PRO A 55 6.40 -34.13 -9.90
C PRO A 55 6.62 -34.65 -11.32
N ASN A 56 7.42 -35.71 -11.49
CA ASN A 56 7.90 -36.22 -12.79
C ASN A 56 6.81 -36.70 -13.79
N ASN A 57 5.51 -36.57 -13.46
CA ASN A 57 4.37 -37.03 -14.28
C ASN A 57 3.30 -35.93 -14.48
N VAL A 58 3.64 -34.67 -14.26
CA VAL A 58 2.72 -33.53 -14.37
C VAL A 58 3.40 -32.44 -15.20
N ASP A 59 2.70 -31.90 -16.21
CA ASP A 59 3.23 -30.84 -17.06
C ASP A 59 3.05 -29.47 -16.40
N SER A 60 1.97 -29.29 -15.62
CA SER A 60 1.75 -28.08 -14.82
C SER A 60 1.05 -28.35 -13.50
N TYR A 61 1.59 -27.77 -12.43
CA TYR A 61 0.99 -27.77 -11.11
C TYR A 61 0.81 -26.32 -10.66
N LYS A 62 -0.43 -25.87 -10.45
CA LYS A 62 -0.73 -24.49 -10.04
C LYS A 62 -1.66 -24.50 -8.84
N ILE A 63 -1.30 -23.73 -7.82
CA ILE A 63 -2.17 -23.48 -6.67
C ILE A 63 -2.82 -22.12 -6.90
N LYS A 64 -4.13 -22.11 -7.15
CA LYS A 64 -4.89 -20.88 -7.31
C LYS A 64 -5.39 -20.42 -5.93
N LEU A 65 -5.12 -19.16 -5.62
CA LEU A 65 -5.64 -18.52 -4.43
C LEU A 65 -7.01 -17.94 -4.76
N ASN A 66 -8.05 -18.35 -4.03
CA ASN A 66 -9.42 -17.90 -4.27
C ASN A 66 -9.79 -16.85 -3.22
N LYS A 67 -10.68 -17.18 -2.29
CA LYS A 67 -11.25 -16.22 -1.33
C LYS A 67 -10.60 -16.33 0.04
N ILE A 68 -10.25 -15.19 0.62
CA ILE A 68 -9.82 -15.09 2.01
C ILE A 68 -11.00 -14.75 2.93
N GLY A 69 -11.05 -15.41 4.08
CA GLY A 69 -12.00 -15.18 5.15
C GLY A 69 -11.26 -14.90 6.45
N VAL A 70 -11.85 -14.04 7.28
CA VAL A 70 -11.39 -13.75 8.64
C VAL A 70 -12.53 -14.10 9.57
N ASP A 71 -12.24 -14.95 10.55
CA ASP A 71 -13.22 -15.38 11.54
C ASP A 71 -13.38 -14.33 12.65
N MET A 72 -14.21 -14.65 13.65
CA MET A 72 -14.24 -13.88 14.89
C MET A 72 -13.12 -14.36 15.84
N PRO A 73 -12.66 -13.52 16.79
CA PRO A 73 -11.66 -13.91 17.77
C PRO A 73 -12.08 -15.11 18.62
N MET A 74 -11.25 -16.16 18.58
CA MET A 74 -11.44 -17.41 19.32
C MET A 74 -10.13 -17.77 20.04
N LEU A 75 -10.23 -18.36 21.23
CA LEU A 75 -9.11 -18.94 21.97
C LEU A 75 -9.14 -20.46 21.84
N VAL A 76 -7.99 -21.04 21.48
CA VAL A 76 -7.74 -22.49 21.55
C VAL A 76 -7.14 -22.79 22.91
N GLU A 77 -7.85 -23.57 23.74
CA GLU A 77 -7.37 -23.98 25.05
C GLU A 77 -6.39 -25.16 24.94
N ALA A 78 -5.70 -25.50 26.02
CA ALA A 78 -4.67 -26.55 26.02
C ALA A 78 -5.22 -27.95 25.67
N ASP A 79 -6.51 -28.17 25.87
CA ASP A 79 -7.22 -29.40 25.50
C ASP A 79 -7.64 -29.44 24.02
N GLY A 80 -7.36 -28.38 23.25
CA GLY A 80 -7.73 -28.24 21.85
C GLY A 80 -9.17 -27.74 21.63
N SER A 81 -9.94 -27.49 22.69
CA SER A 81 -11.26 -26.87 22.57
C SER A 81 -11.14 -25.41 22.13
N THR A 82 -12.12 -24.92 21.38
CA THR A 82 -12.15 -23.52 20.92
C THR A 82 -13.37 -22.81 21.48
N ARG A 83 -13.17 -21.57 21.94
CA ARG A 83 -14.26 -20.73 22.46
C ARG A 83 -14.02 -19.26 22.11
N PRO A 84 -15.08 -18.41 22.11
CA PRO A 84 -14.91 -16.97 21.95
C PRO A 84 -14.02 -16.41 23.07
N VAL A 85 -13.15 -15.47 22.69
CA VAL A 85 -12.34 -14.69 23.64
C VAL A 85 -12.81 -13.26 23.61
N PHE A 86 -12.92 -12.61 24.76
CA PHE A 86 -13.26 -11.20 24.87
C PHE A 86 -12.01 -10.36 25.18
N PRO A 87 -12.01 -9.05 24.85
CA PRO A 87 -10.81 -8.22 25.00
C PRO A 87 -10.28 -8.15 26.45
N CYS A 88 -11.15 -8.04 27.46
CA CYS A 88 -10.79 -8.04 28.88
C CYS A 88 -10.03 -9.30 29.28
N GLU A 89 -10.49 -10.46 28.82
CA GLU A 89 -9.79 -11.72 29.02
C GLU A 89 -8.41 -11.71 28.35
N ALA A 90 -8.31 -11.20 27.12
CA ALA A 90 -7.05 -11.11 26.40
C ALA A 90 -6.00 -10.25 27.13
N ARG A 91 -6.44 -9.15 27.75
CA ARG A 91 -5.60 -8.30 28.62
C ARG A 91 -5.08 -9.09 29.82
N LEU A 92 -5.98 -9.73 30.57
CA LEU A 92 -5.65 -10.42 31.82
C LEU A 92 -4.75 -11.64 31.61
N ARG A 93 -5.02 -12.44 30.57
CA ARG A 93 -4.24 -13.64 30.24
C ARG A 93 -2.95 -13.35 29.47
N LYS A 94 -2.67 -12.08 29.15
CA LYS A 94 -1.49 -11.67 28.37
C LYS A 94 -1.41 -12.33 26.99
N ILE A 95 -2.55 -12.55 26.35
CA ILE A 95 -2.65 -13.11 25.00
C ILE A 95 -2.95 -12.01 23.98
N THR A 96 -2.83 -12.35 22.70
CA THR A 96 -3.19 -11.44 21.60
C THR A 96 -4.66 -11.65 21.22
N TYR A 97 -5.43 -10.57 21.16
CA TYR A 97 -6.81 -10.60 20.68
C TYR A 97 -6.80 -10.64 19.15
N ALA A 98 -6.92 -11.85 18.59
CA ALA A 98 -6.79 -12.11 17.16
C ALA A 98 -7.83 -13.12 16.67
N ALA A 99 -8.10 -13.07 15.37
CA ALA A 99 -8.95 -14.02 14.67
C ALA A 99 -8.16 -14.85 13.67
N ALA A 100 -8.63 -16.07 13.42
CA ALA A 100 -8.06 -16.94 12.41
C ALA A 100 -8.41 -16.44 11.00
N MET A 101 -7.43 -16.53 10.11
CA MET A 101 -7.61 -16.28 8.68
C MET A 101 -7.55 -17.61 7.92
N HIS A 102 -8.51 -17.77 7.03
CA HIS A 102 -8.66 -18.96 6.21
C HIS A 102 -8.67 -18.56 4.73
N LEU A 103 -7.86 -19.23 3.93
CA LEU A 103 -7.75 -19.02 2.49
C LEU A 103 -8.25 -20.25 1.75
N ASN A 104 -9.32 -20.06 0.97
CA ASN A 104 -9.77 -21.06 0.03
C ASN A 104 -8.78 -21.13 -1.14
N MET A 105 -8.26 -22.32 -1.40
CA MET A 105 -7.30 -22.59 -2.46
C MET A 105 -7.77 -23.76 -3.30
N SER A 106 -7.49 -23.70 -4.61
CA SER A 106 -7.74 -24.81 -5.53
C SER A 106 -6.46 -25.26 -6.22
N VAL A 107 -6.27 -26.57 -6.29
CA VAL A 107 -5.12 -27.19 -6.97
C VAL A 107 -5.52 -27.54 -8.39
N HIS A 108 -4.80 -26.98 -9.35
CA HIS A 108 -4.94 -27.26 -10.77
C HIS A 108 -3.74 -28.07 -11.26
N ILE A 109 -4.00 -29.27 -11.78
CA ILE A 109 -3.01 -30.14 -12.40
C ILE A 109 -3.37 -30.24 -13.88
N ASP A 110 -2.44 -29.86 -14.76
CA ASP A 110 -2.61 -29.88 -16.22
C ASP A 110 -3.88 -29.11 -16.66
N GLY A 111 -4.11 -27.95 -16.03
CA GLY A 111 -5.27 -27.09 -16.27
C GLY A 111 -6.58 -27.54 -15.62
N THR A 112 -6.65 -28.76 -15.08
CA THR A 112 -7.86 -29.31 -14.46
C THR A 112 -7.85 -29.10 -12.95
N GLN A 113 -8.91 -28.52 -12.40
CA GLN A 113 -9.10 -28.41 -10.94
C GLN A 113 -9.31 -29.81 -10.36
N ARG A 114 -8.44 -30.23 -9.44
CA ARG A 114 -8.55 -31.54 -8.78
C ARG A 114 -9.08 -31.43 -7.37
N GLU A 115 -8.57 -30.47 -6.61
CA GLU A 115 -8.87 -30.31 -5.19
C GLU A 115 -9.17 -28.86 -4.88
N GLU A 116 -10.07 -28.65 -3.92
CA GLU A 116 -10.35 -27.36 -3.32
C GLU A 116 -10.39 -27.56 -1.80
N PHE A 117 -9.65 -26.74 -1.08
CA PHE A 117 -9.59 -26.81 0.37
C PHE A 117 -9.44 -25.43 0.97
N ASN A 118 -9.87 -25.31 2.23
CA ASN A 118 -9.72 -24.09 2.99
C ASN A 118 -8.55 -24.26 3.96
N ALA A 119 -7.47 -23.52 3.77
CA ALA A 119 -6.31 -23.62 4.63
C ALA A 119 -6.29 -22.48 5.65
N TYR A 120 -5.93 -22.81 6.88
CA TYR A 120 -5.53 -21.81 7.86
C TYR A 120 -4.19 -21.19 7.43
N ILE A 121 -4.14 -19.86 7.31
CA ILE A 121 -2.93 -19.14 6.87
C ILE A 121 -2.27 -18.33 8.00
N GLY A 122 -2.97 -18.13 9.12
CA GLY A 122 -2.45 -17.38 10.26
C GLY A 122 -3.54 -16.67 11.04
N ASN A 123 -3.14 -15.95 12.08
CA ASN A 123 -4.02 -15.11 12.89
C ASN A 123 -3.77 -13.63 12.60
N ILE A 124 -4.83 -12.84 12.58
CA ILE A 124 -4.77 -11.38 12.45
C ILE A 124 -5.30 -10.71 13.72
N PRO A 125 -4.55 -9.77 14.33
CA PRO A 125 -5.06 -8.98 15.46
C PRO A 125 -6.32 -8.21 15.06
N ILE A 126 -7.34 -8.24 15.91
CA ILE A 126 -8.60 -7.57 15.66
C ILE A 126 -8.65 -6.25 16.43
N MET A 127 -8.99 -5.17 15.74
CA MET A 127 -9.16 -3.85 16.34
C MET A 127 -10.43 -3.80 17.20
N LEU A 128 -10.33 -3.26 18.42
CA LEU A 128 -11.49 -3.14 19.31
C LEU A 128 -12.57 -2.23 18.71
N LYS A 129 -13.83 -2.62 18.91
CA LYS A 129 -15.04 -2.00 18.33
C LYS A 129 -15.12 -2.01 16.79
N SER A 130 -14.22 -2.71 16.09
CA SER A 130 -14.38 -3.01 14.66
C SER A 130 -15.46 -4.07 14.42
N LYS A 131 -15.91 -4.23 13.15
CA LYS A 131 -16.97 -5.20 12.79
C LYS A 131 -16.67 -6.65 13.17
N TYR A 132 -15.38 -6.99 13.27
CA TYR A 132 -14.89 -8.33 13.61
C TYR A 132 -14.59 -8.49 15.11
N CYS A 133 -14.81 -7.44 15.90
CA CYS A 133 -14.71 -7.50 17.35
C CYS A 133 -16.06 -7.89 17.96
N HIS A 134 -16.05 -8.77 18.96
CA HIS A 134 -17.26 -9.18 19.69
C HIS A 134 -17.99 -8.00 20.33
N LEU A 135 -17.26 -6.94 20.71
CA LEU A 135 -17.82 -5.74 21.34
C LEU A 135 -18.67 -4.88 20.40
N SER A 136 -18.52 -5.02 19.08
CA SER A 136 -19.21 -4.13 18.12
C SER A 136 -20.73 -4.27 18.09
N LYS A 137 -21.26 -5.40 18.59
CA LYS A 137 -22.69 -5.73 18.56
C LYS A 137 -23.34 -5.72 19.94
N LEU A 138 -22.58 -5.42 20.99
CA LEU A 138 -23.07 -5.46 22.36
C LEU A 138 -23.78 -4.17 22.75
N ASN A 139 -24.78 -4.29 23.60
CA ASN A 139 -25.43 -3.17 24.28
C ASN A 139 -24.65 -2.78 25.56
N ARG A 140 -24.94 -1.61 26.14
CA ARG A 140 -24.20 -1.09 27.31
C ARG A 140 -24.19 -2.04 28.52
N GLU A 141 -25.26 -2.80 28.73
CA GLU A 141 -25.35 -3.75 29.85
C GLU A 141 -24.45 -4.96 29.61
N GLU A 142 -24.47 -5.51 28.39
CA GLU A 142 -23.60 -6.61 27.95
C GLU A 142 -22.11 -6.23 28.01
N PHE A 143 -21.75 -4.97 27.72
CA PHE A 143 -20.37 -4.48 27.92
C PHE A 143 -19.91 -4.65 29.37
N ILE A 144 -20.75 -4.23 30.32
CA ILE A 144 -20.44 -4.31 31.76
C ILE A 144 -20.35 -5.77 32.20
N GLU A 145 -21.23 -6.64 31.72
CA GLU A 145 -21.20 -8.08 31.99
C GLU A 145 -19.89 -8.74 31.55
N HIS A 146 -19.31 -8.28 30.43
CA HIS A 146 -18.02 -8.76 29.92
C HIS A 146 -16.81 -8.02 30.51
N GLY A 147 -17.03 -7.15 31.51
CA GLY A 147 -15.97 -6.41 32.19
C GLY A 147 -15.29 -5.34 31.33
N GLU A 148 -16.01 -4.80 30.35
CA GLU A 148 -15.57 -3.70 29.50
C GLU A 148 -16.27 -2.40 29.89
N ASP A 149 -15.60 -1.27 29.65
CA ASP A 149 -16.20 0.05 29.80
C ASP A 149 -17.02 0.39 28.52
N PRO A 150 -18.34 0.64 28.61
CA PRO A 150 -19.13 1.07 27.47
C PRO A 150 -18.61 2.35 26.79
N ASP A 151 -17.98 3.23 27.58
CA ASP A 151 -17.49 4.55 27.15
C ASP A 151 -16.05 4.51 26.58
N ASP A 152 -15.40 3.33 26.55
CA ASP A 152 -14.14 3.15 25.83
C ASP A 152 -14.34 3.50 24.34
N SER A 153 -13.45 4.28 23.74
CA SER A 153 -13.57 4.64 22.33
C SER A 153 -13.24 3.48 21.38
N GLY A 154 -12.42 2.51 21.79
CA GLY A 154 -11.88 1.46 20.91
C GLY A 154 -10.84 2.01 19.91
N GLY A 155 -10.64 1.32 18.79
CA GLY A 155 -9.69 1.78 17.74
C GLY A 155 -8.22 1.39 17.98
N TYR A 156 -7.96 0.47 18.92
CA TYR A 156 -6.63 -0.07 19.23
C TYR A 156 -6.66 -1.60 19.26
N PHE A 157 -5.49 -2.22 19.41
CA PHE A 157 -5.29 -3.66 19.43
C PHE A 157 -4.79 -4.13 20.80
N ILE A 158 -5.08 -5.38 21.16
CA ILE A 158 -4.47 -6.04 22.32
C ILE A 158 -3.49 -7.09 21.80
N ILE A 159 -2.20 -6.86 22.04
CA ILE A 159 -1.12 -7.76 21.61
C ILE A 159 -0.31 -8.17 22.84
N ASN A 160 -0.30 -9.47 23.13
CA ASN A 160 0.33 -10.05 24.32
C ASN A 160 -0.13 -9.36 25.62
N GLY A 161 -1.44 -9.11 25.73
CA GLY A 161 -2.08 -8.39 26.84
C GLY A 161 -1.85 -6.88 26.90
N SER A 162 -0.98 -6.33 26.05
CA SER A 162 -0.69 -4.89 26.02
C SER A 162 -1.53 -4.22 24.95
N GLU A 163 -2.10 -3.07 25.28
CA GLU A 163 -2.84 -2.24 24.33
C GLU A 163 -1.85 -1.50 23.42
N LYS A 164 -2.14 -1.52 22.12
CA LYS A 164 -1.31 -0.91 21.08
C LYS A 164 -2.17 -0.16 20.10
N VAL A 165 -1.84 1.10 19.89
CA VAL A 165 -2.50 1.98 18.92
C VAL A 165 -1.57 2.21 17.72
N LEU A 166 -2.15 2.28 16.52
CA LEU A 166 -1.42 2.70 15.33
C LEU A 166 -1.40 4.23 15.29
N VAL A 167 -0.20 4.81 15.33
CA VAL A 167 -0.04 6.25 15.17
C VAL A 167 -0.05 6.56 13.68
N LYS A 168 -0.98 7.42 13.27
CA LYS A 168 -1.07 7.89 11.87
C LYS A 168 0.21 8.65 11.52
N VAL A 169 0.83 8.26 10.42
CA VAL A 169 1.99 8.95 9.86
C VAL A 169 1.51 9.76 8.66
N GLU A 170 1.87 11.04 8.64
CA GLU A 170 1.68 11.87 7.47
C GLU A 170 2.80 11.58 6.47
N ASP A 171 2.41 11.36 5.21
CA ASP A 171 3.33 11.05 4.13
C ASP A 171 2.98 11.84 2.88
N LEU A 172 3.98 12.04 2.02
CA LEU A 172 3.79 12.72 0.74
C LEU A 172 2.89 11.89 -0.16
N ALA A 173 1.91 12.58 -0.74
CA ALA A 173 0.97 11.98 -1.68
C ALA A 173 1.70 11.28 -2.82
N ALA A 174 1.44 9.97 -2.96
CA ALA A 174 1.95 9.19 -4.06
C ALA A 174 1.33 9.62 -5.40
N ASN A 175 1.97 9.23 -6.49
CA ASN A 175 1.54 9.48 -7.87
C ASN A 175 1.33 10.97 -8.19
N LYS A 176 2.02 11.85 -7.46
CA LYS A 176 2.09 13.29 -7.71
C LYS A 176 3.54 13.73 -7.87
N PHE A 177 3.81 14.49 -8.94
CA PHE A 177 5.11 15.10 -9.14
C PHE A 177 5.22 16.37 -8.31
N LEU A 178 6.17 16.39 -7.39
CA LEU A 178 6.43 17.47 -6.45
C LEU A 178 7.78 18.10 -6.77
N VAL A 179 7.80 19.42 -6.92
CA VAL A 179 9.04 20.18 -7.12
C VAL A 179 9.39 20.88 -5.82
N THR A 180 10.60 20.64 -5.33
CA THR A 180 11.12 21.22 -4.09
C THR A 180 12.35 22.05 -4.38
N LYS A 181 12.52 23.16 -3.66
CA LYS A 181 13.79 23.90 -3.65
C LYS A 181 14.80 23.12 -2.81
N SER A 182 16.01 22.99 -3.32
CA SER A 182 17.12 22.36 -2.61
C SER A 182 18.23 23.37 -2.41
N ASP A 183 18.54 23.68 -1.15
CA ASP A 183 19.66 24.55 -0.80
C ASP A 183 21.00 23.81 -0.91
N THR A 184 20.96 22.48 -0.92
CA THR A 184 22.12 21.60 -1.02
C THR A 184 22.09 20.78 -2.30
N GLY A 185 23.22 20.72 -3.02
CA GLY A 185 23.39 19.86 -4.19
C GLY A 185 23.69 20.63 -5.48
N PRO A 186 23.76 19.92 -6.62
CA PRO A 186 24.08 20.52 -7.92
C PRO A 186 22.91 21.26 -8.56
N SER A 187 21.67 20.99 -8.10
CA SER A 187 20.44 21.55 -8.66
C SER A 187 19.70 22.42 -7.64
N PRO A 188 19.24 23.63 -8.01
CA PRO A 188 18.42 24.46 -7.13
C PRO A 188 17.00 23.91 -6.94
N TYR A 189 16.53 23.05 -7.86
CA TYR A 189 15.22 22.42 -7.81
C TYR A 189 15.33 20.92 -8.01
N ILE A 190 14.60 20.15 -7.21
CA ILE A 190 14.51 18.70 -7.31
C ILE A 190 13.05 18.31 -7.49
N GLY A 191 12.77 17.62 -8.60
CA GLY A 191 11.49 16.98 -8.85
C GLY A 191 11.46 15.58 -8.26
N LYS A 192 10.41 15.23 -7.51
CA LYS A 192 10.21 13.89 -6.95
C LYS A 192 8.80 13.41 -7.24
N VAL A 193 8.68 12.13 -7.59
CA VAL A 193 7.40 11.42 -7.61
C VAL A 193 7.57 10.08 -6.92
N PHE A 194 6.69 9.78 -5.97
CA PHE A 194 6.58 8.44 -5.40
C PHE A 194 5.56 7.68 -6.23
N SER A 195 6.03 6.89 -7.21
CA SER A 195 5.14 6.03 -7.99
C SER A 195 4.73 4.84 -7.14
N GLU A 196 3.43 4.77 -6.83
CA GLU A 196 2.86 3.72 -6.02
C GLU A 196 1.85 2.92 -6.86
N SER A 197 2.10 1.62 -6.94
CA SER A 197 1.25 0.65 -7.60
C SER A 197 1.29 -0.65 -6.81
N ALA A 198 0.13 -1.12 -6.36
CA ALA A 198 0.01 -2.32 -5.52
C ALA A 198 0.96 -2.24 -4.31
N ALA A 199 1.78 -3.27 -4.09
CA ALA A 199 2.77 -3.34 -3.02
C ALA A 199 4.05 -2.50 -3.26
N PHE A 200 4.23 -1.92 -4.46
CA PHE A 200 5.46 -1.22 -4.81
C PHE A 200 5.29 0.29 -4.69
N ARG A 201 6.18 0.90 -3.90
CA ARG A 201 6.33 2.35 -3.82
C ARG A 201 7.76 2.74 -4.18
N ILE A 202 7.93 3.32 -5.37
CA ILE A 202 9.24 3.60 -5.96
C ILE A 202 9.43 5.12 -6.06
N PRO A 203 10.43 5.70 -5.38
CA PRO A 203 10.79 7.08 -5.57
C PRO A 203 11.52 7.27 -6.91
N HIS A 204 11.02 8.20 -7.71
CA HIS A 204 11.69 8.71 -8.90
C HIS A 204 12.08 10.16 -8.63
N THR A 205 13.36 10.47 -8.85
CA THR A 205 13.91 11.81 -8.64
C THR A 205 14.47 12.35 -9.94
N VAL A 206 14.13 13.58 -10.27
CA VAL A 206 14.63 14.34 -11.42
C VAL A 206 15.42 15.53 -10.90
N GLU A 207 16.70 15.63 -11.28
CA GLU A 207 17.59 16.74 -10.91
C GLU A 207 18.33 17.27 -12.15
N LYS A 208 18.43 18.60 -12.28
CA LYS A 208 19.27 19.24 -13.30
C LYS A 208 20.70 19.37 -12.77
N MET A 209 21.66 18.76 -13.44
CA MET A 209 23.08 18.81 -13.06
C MET A 209 23.76 20.08 -13.57
N ARG A 210 25.02 20.29 -13.16
CA ARG A 210 25.85 21.44 -13.56
C ARG A 210 26.18 21.48 -15.06
N ASP A 211 26.10 20.35 -15.74
CA ASP A 211 26.24 20.23 -17.19
C ASP A 211 24.98 20.68 -17.96
N GLY A 212 23.91 21.04 -17.26
CA GLY A 212 22.65 21.46 -17.86
C GLY A 212 21.69 20.31 -18.17
N VAL A 213 22.09 19.07 -17.91
CA VAL A 213 21.28 17.88 -18.22
C VAL A 213 20.35 17.52 -17.06
N PHE A 214 19.12 17.14 -17.40
CA PHE A 214 18.16 16.56 -16.48
C PHE A 214 18.40 15.05 -16.35
N TYR A 215 18.64 14.63 -15.12
CA TYR A 215 18.92 13.25 -14.77
C TYR A 215 17.77 12.65 -13.97
N LEU A 216 17.34 11.46 -14.36
CA LEU A 216 16.37 10.62 -13.67
C LEU A 216 17.11 9.56 -12.82
N THR A 217 16.66 9.39 -11.58
CA THR A 217 17.10 8.35 -10.66
C THR A 217 15.88 7.61 -10.10
N PHE A 218 15.87 6.30 -10.21
CA PHE A 218 14.83 5.43 -9.63
C PHE A 218 15.39 4.01 -9.42
N THR A 219 14.99 3.36 -8.33
CA THR A 219 15.46 1.99 -7.96
C THR A 219 16.99 1.79 -8.09
N ARG A 220 17.43 0.98 -9.06
CA ARG A 220 18.84 0.67 -9.38
C ARG A 220 19.42 1.62 -10.44
N VAL A 221 18.57 2.39 -11.11
CA VAL A 221 18.95 3.34 -12.15
C VAL A 221 19.34 4.66 -11.48
N ARG A 222 20.63 5.00 -11.54
CA ARG A 222 21.16 6.23 -10.93
C ARG A 222 21.64 7.21 -11.99
N ARG A 223 21.13 8.44 -11.93
CA ARG A 223 21.56 9.59 -12.74
C ARG A 223 21.69 9.24 -14.22
N VAL A 224 20.58 8.80 -14.79
CA VAL A 224 20.44 8.56 -16.23
C VAL A 224 19.84 9.79 -16.90
N PRO A 225 20.37 10.26 -18.05
CA PRO A 225 19.79 11.39 -18.77
C PRO A 225 18.34 11.10 -19.17
N ILE A 226 17.42 12.02 -18.87
CA ILE A 226 15.98 11.80 -19.09
C ILE A 226 15.64 11.63 -20.58
N VAL A 227 16.35 12.33 -21.48
CA VAL A 227 16.17 12.21 -22.93
C VAL A 227 16.39 10.78 -23.40
N LEU A 228 17.40 10.08 -22.86
CA LEU A 228 17.66 8.69 -23.22
C LEU A 228 16.58 7.73 -22.72
N VAL A 229 15.97 8.03 -21.58
CA VAL A 229 14.81 7.26 -21.08
C VAL A 229 13.61 7.45 -22.02
N ILE A 230 13.34 8.68 -22.45
CA ILE A 230 12.24 8.98 -23.38
C ILE A 230 12.47 8.29 -24.74
N LYS A 231 13.70 8.36 -25.28
CA LYS A 231 14.07 7.65 -26.51
C LYS A 231 13.94 6.14 -26.38
N ALA A 232 14.38 5.57 -25.25
CA ALA A 232 14.22 4.14 -24.95
C ALA A 232 12.76 3.69 -24.80
N LEU A 233 11.86 4.58 -24.37
CA LEU A 233 10.41 4.32 -24.29
C LEU A 233 9.71 4.40 -25.66
N GLY A 234 10.40 4.83 -26.72
CA GLY A 234 9.90 4.78 -28.11
C GLY A 234 9.71 6.15 -28.78
N MET A 235 9.91 7.26 -28.08
CA MET A 235 9.89 8.60 -28.69
C MET A 235 11.30 9.01 -29.15
N THR A 236 11.64 8.72 -30.40
CA THR A 236 13.00 8.94 -30.93
C THR A 236 13.21 10.30 -31.58
N LYS A 237 12.15 10.91 -32.13
CA LYS A 237 12.24 12.21 -32.80
C LYS A 237 12.32 13.33 -31.77
N ASP A 238 13.40 14.10 -31.81
CA ASP A 238 13.63 15.22 -30.89
C ASP A 238 12.51 16.28 -30.94
N GLN A 239 11.91 16.48 -32.13
CA GLN A 239 10.75 17.37 -32.28
C GLN A 239 9.54 16.90 -31.46
N ASP A 240 9.25 15.59 -31.48
CA ASP A 240 8.11 15.02 -30.75
C ASP A 240 8.36 15.11 -29.23
N ILE A 241 9.61 14.88 -28.79
CA ILE A 241 10.01 15.04 -27.39
C ILE A 241 9.80 16.49 -26.94
N MET A 242 10.25 17.46 -27.74
CA MET A 242 10.12 18.87 -27.40
C MET A 242 8.66 19.32 -27.31
N GLN A 243 7.84 18.92 -28.29
CA GLN A 243 6.41 19.22 -28.29
C GLN A 243 5.68 18.60 -27.10
N MET A 244 6.09 17.42 -26.65
CA MET A 244 5.50 16.77 -25.48
C MET A 244 5.80 17.50 -24.16
N ILE A 245 6.97 18.12 -24.06
CA ILE A 245 7.37 18.89 -22.86
C ILE A 245 6.66 20.22 -22.83
N SER A 246 6.58 20.91 -23.97
CA SER A 246 5.96 22.22 -24.06
C SER A 246 5.57 22.54 -25.50
N SER A 247 4.27 22.70 -25.73
CA SER A 247 3.70 23.06 -27.03
C SER A 247 4.00 24.51 -27.42
N ASP A 248 4.02 25.40 -26.43
CA ASP A 248 3.93 26.85 -26.64
C ASP A 248 5.27 27.57 -26.39
N ILE A 249 6.15 26.99 -25.56
CA ILE A 249 7.39 27.62 -25.11
C ILE A 249 8.55 26.66 -25.35
N GLN A 250 9.56 27.11 -26.10
CA GLN A 250 10.82 26.39 -26.19
C GLN A 250 11.70 26.75 -24.99
N TYR A 251 11.99 25.77 -24.14
CA TYR A 251 12.92 25.93 -23.04
C TYR A 251 14.36 25.66 -23.51
N ASP A 252 15.17 26.71 -23.61
CA ASP A 252 16.59 26.61 -24.00
C ASP A 252 17.36 25.60 -23.14
N ASP A 253 17.02 25.53 -21.86
CA ASP A 253 17.56 24.57 -20.89
C ASP A 253 17.39 23.11 -21.34
N PHE A 254 16.28 22.78 -22.01
CA PHE A 254 16.03 21.42 -22.49
C PHE A 254 16.69 21.15 -23.84
N LEU A 255 16.89 22.17 -24.69
CA LEU A 255 17.59 22.01 -25.96
C LEU A 255 19.01 21.44 -25.77
N VAL A 256 19.71 21.87 -24.72
CA VAL A 256 21.04 21.33 -24.33
C VAL A 256 20.99 19.81 -24.16
N ASN A 257 19.89 19.29 -23.61
CA ASN A 257 19.71 17.85 -23.38
C ASN A 257 19.55 17.09 -24.70
N LEU A 258 18.82 17.66 -25.66
CA LEU A 258 18.63 17.05 -26.99
C LEU A 258 19.95 17.05 -27.76
N TYR A 259 20.66 18.19 -27.80
CA TYR A 259 21.94 18.31 -28.50
C TYR A 259 23.00 17.35 -27.97
N GLN A 260 23.09 17.16 -26.66
CA GLN A 260 24.09 16.26 -26.06
C GLN A 260 23.89 14.78 -26.43
N PHE A 261 22.67 14.38 -26.78
CA PHE A 261 22.31 13.01 -27.16
C PHE A 261 21.68 12.93 -28.55
N ALA A 262 22.10 13.83 -29.46
CA ALA A 262 21.62 13.89 -30.84
C ALA A 262 22.07 12.69 -31.66
N ASP A 263 23.26 12.14 -31.37
CA ASP A 263 23.83 10.97 -32.05
C ASP A 263 23.02 9.69 -31.83
N ILE A 264 22.21 9.65 -30.76
CA ILE A 264 21.35 8.51 -30.43
C ILE A 264 19.97 8.75 -31.03
N THR A 265 19.73 8.17 -32.21
CA THR A 265 18.47 8.31 -32.96
C THR A 265 17.58 7.08 -32.89
N ILE A 266 18.14 5.93 -32.50
CA ILE A 266 17.44 4.63 -32.49
C ILE A 266 17.13 4.23 -31.04
N GLN A 267 15.97 3.62 -30.83
CA GLN A 267 15.52 3.14 -29.51
C GLN A 267 16.50 2.12 -28.91
N GLU A 268 17.04 1.22 -29.72
CA GLU A 268 18.00 0.20 -29.29
C GLU A 268 19.30 0.81 -28.76
N ASP A 269 19.83 1.84 -29.43
CA ASP A 269 21.05 2.53 -28.98
C ASP A 269 20.84 3.23 -27.63
N ALA A 270 19.65 3.81 -27.42
CA ALA A 270 19.28 4.38 -26.13
C ALA A 270 19.23 3.29 -25.05
N LEU A 271 18.59 2.15 -25.32
CA LEU A 271 18.52 1.02 -24.40
C LEU A 271 19.92 0.46 -24.07
N ASP A 272 20.81 0.34 -25.05
CA ASP A 272 22.17 -0.17 -24.85
C ASP A 272 23.00 0.80 -24.00
N TYR A 273 22.84 2.11 -24.19
CA TYR A 273 23.45 3.11 -23.31
C TYR A 273 22.96 2.96 -21.86
N LEU A 274 21.64 2.80 -21.67
CA LEU A 274 21.03 2.59 -20.35
C LEU A 274 21.52 1.30 -19.69
N ALA A 275 21.60 0.20 -20.44
CA ALA A 275 22.09 -1.10 -19.96
C ALA A 275 23.54 -1.02 -19.49
N LYS A 276 24.43 -0.41 -20.29
CA LYS A 276 25.83 -0.17 -19.92
C LYS A 276 25.95 0.68 -18.66
N LYS A 277 25.16 1.75 -18.56
CA LYS A 277 25.22 2.67 -17.41
C LYS A 277 24.67 2.07 -16.12
N THR A 278 23.71 1.16 -16.23
CA THR A 278 23.10 0.46 -15.08
C THR A 278 23.85 -0.80 -14.67
N GLY A 279 24.85 -1.23 -15.45
CA GLY A 279 25.60 -2.46 -15.20
C GLY A 279 24.80 -3.73 -15.50
N ILE A 280 23.70 -3.62 -16.26
CA ILE A 280 22.95 -4.77 -16.76
C ILE A 280 23.64 -5.22 -18.05
N THR A 281 24.75 -5.94 -17.92
CA THR A 281 25.38 -6.58 -19.07
C THR A 281 24.53 -7.77 -19.50
N GLN A 282 24.07 -7.80 -20.75
CA GLN A 282 23.56 -9.04 -21.34
C GLN A 282 24.66 -10.10 -21.24
N PRO A 283 24.35 -11.34 -20.79
CA PRO A 283 25.28 -12.44 -20.99
C PRO A 283 25.46 -12.62 -22.51
N ARG A 284 26.72 -12.57 -22.95
CA ARG A 284 27.11 -12.91 -24.33
C ARG A 284 26.77 -14.36 -24.64
#